data_AF-A0A7K2YZW9-F1
#
_entry.id   AF-A0A7K2YZW9-F1
#
_cell.length_a   1.000
_cell.length_b   1.000
_cell.length_c   1.000
_cell.angle_alpha   90.00
_cell.angle_beta   90.00
_cell.angle_gamma   90.00
#
_symmetry.space_group_name_H-M   'P 1'
#
loop_
_entity.id
_entity.type
_entity.pdbx_description
1 polymer ?
#
loop_
_entity_poly.entity_id
_entity_poly.type
_entity_poly.pdbx_seq_one_letter_code
_entity_poly.pdbx_strand_id
1 'polypeptide(L)'
;PPRALLRRRARLGRFAAGLRELYPVRSGWLTWLDEATLVCRCEEVTLGRIEEAARRGADDVRSIKLLTRAGMGWCQGRMCAEATACVLSDVLDRPIPAPPQHRPIAQPIRLADLAEGT
;
A
#
# COMPACT_ATOMS: atom_id res chain seq x y z
N PRO A 1 -14.13 21.18 5.40
CA PRO A 1 -12.76 21.39 5.93
C PRO A 1 -12.25 22.82 5.66
N PRO A 2 -11.56 23.48 6.61
CA PRO A 2 -10.99 24.82 6.43
C PRO A 2 -10.11 24.96 5.19
N ARG A 3 -10.26 26.04 4.42
CA ARG A 3 -9.47 26.29 3.18
C ARG A 3 -7.96 26.25 3.41
N ALA A 4 -7.48 26.72 4.57
CA ALA A 4 -6.07 26.69 4.93
C ALA A 4 -5.51 25.25 4.99
N LEU A 5 -6.28 24.28 5.53
CA LEU A 5 -5.86 22.88 5.59
C LEU A 5 -5.80 22.25 4.20
N LEU A 6 -6.77 22.56 3.33
CA LEU A 6 -6.76 22.10 1.94
C LEU A 6 -5.52 22.62 1.18
N ARG A 7 -5.17 23.91 1.34
CA ARG A 7 -3.94 24.48 0.74
C ARG A 7 -2.67 23.83 1.27
N ARG A 8 -2.60 23.60 2.60
CA ARG A 8 -1.45 22.91 3.22
C ARG A 8 -1.30 21.49 2.69
N ARG A 9 -2.40 20.72 2.59
CA ARG A 9 -2.41 19.37 2.01
C ARG A 9 -1.94 19.40 0.56
N ALA A 10 -2.43 20.33 -0.26
CA ALA A 10 -2.02 20.46 -1.67
C ALA A 10 -0.51 20.75 -1.80
N ARG A 11 0.03 21.64 -0.96
CA ARG A 11 1.48 21.94 -0.92
C ARG A 11 2.31 20.70 -0.57
N LEU A 12 1.91 19.96 0.47
CA LEU A 12 2.58 18.72 0.86
C LEU A 12 2.47 17.63 -0.22
N GLY A 13 1.34 17.54 -0.91
CA GLY A 13 1.14 16.63 -2.04
C GLY A 13 2.09 16.92 -3.19
N ARG A 14 2.29 18.20 -3.55
CA ARG A 14 3.28 18.60 -4.57
C ARG A 14 4.71 18.26 -4.17
N PHE A 15 5.07 18.51 -2.91
CA PHE A 15 6.38 18.14 -2.40
C PHE A 15 6.62 16.62 -2.47
N ALA A 16 5.64 15.80 -2.05
CA ALA A 16 5.73 14.35 -2.14
C ALA A 16 5.76 13.83 -3.58
N ALA A 17 5.14 14.54 -4.54
CA ALA A 17 5.27 14.22 -5.96
C ALA A 17 6.70 14.48 -6.47
N GLY A 18 7.28 15.64 -6.15
CA GLY A 18 8.66 15.96 -6.53
C GLY A 18 9.69 14.98 -5.93
N LEU A 19 9.49 14.51 -4.70
CA LEU A 19 10.37 13.49 -4.12
C LEU A 19 10.33 12.17 -4.89
N ARG A 20 9.15 11.71 -5.33
CA ARG A 20 9.02 10.47 -6.11
C ARG A 20 9.66 10.58 -7.50
N GLU A 21 9.64 11.78 -8.09
CA GLU A 21 10.27 12.06 -9.38
C GLU A 21 11.80 12.12 -9.27
N LEU A 22 12.33 12.79 -8.24
CA LEU A 22 13.78 12.94 -8.03
C LEU A 22 14.45 11.67 -7.52
N TYR A 23 13.72 10.85 -6.74
CA TYR A 23 14.23 9.64 -6.10
C TYR A 23 13.35 8.42 -6.41
N PRO A 24 13.26 8.00 -7.69
CA PRO A 24 12.47 6.85 -8.06
C PRO A 24 13.12 5.55 -7.55
N VAL A 25 12.29 4.56 -7.23
CA VAL A 25 12.77 3.19 -7.02
C VAL A 25 13.22 2.64 -8.37
N ARG A 26 14.51 2.31 -8.49
CA ARG A 26 15.07 1.78 -9.73
C ARG A 26 14.60 0.34 -9.97
N SER A 27 14.54 -0.07 -11.24
CA SER A 27 14.25 -1.47 -11.60
C SER A 27 15.30 -2.44 -11.05
N GLY A 28 14.93 -3.72 -10.99
CA GLY A 28 15.82 -4.81 -10.55
C GLY A 28 15.78 -5.11 -9.05
N TRP A 29 15.18 -4.26 -8.21
CA TRP A 29 15.09 -4.54 -6.77
C TRP A 29 14.30 -5.82 -6.43
N LEU A 30 13.35 -6.22 -7.29
CA LEU A 30 12.59 -7.46 -7.12
C LEU A 30 13.48 -8.71 -7.20
N THR A 31 14.61 -8.65 -7.91
CA THR A 31 15.53 -9.80 -8.04
C THR A 31 16.34 -10.06 -6.77
N TRP A 32 16.29 -9.15 -5.79
CA TRP A 32 16.95 -9.30 -4.50
C TRP A 32 16.07 -10.03 -3.48
N LEU A 33 14.81 -10.27 -3.82
CA LEU A 33 13.82 -10.85 -2.91
C LEU A 33 13.74 -12.35 -3.08
N ASP A 34 13.34 -13.02 -2.00
CA ASP A 34 12.98 -14.43 -1.98
C ASP A 34 11.51 -14.61 -1.53
N GLU A 35 11.00 -15.83 -1.65
CA GLU A 35 9.61 -16.14 -1.27
C GLU A 35 9.28 -15.83 0.21
N ALA A 36 10.29 -15.86 1.09
CA ALA A 36 10.17 -15.59 2.51
C ALA A 36 10.17 -14.08 2.84
N THR A 37 10.56 -13.23 1.89
CA THR A 37 10.65 -11.79 2.07
C THR A 37 9.31 -11.21 2.49
N LEU A 38 9.27 -10.50 3.63
CA LEU A 38 8.06 -9.86 4.13
C LEU A 38 7.69 -8.62 3.33
N VAL A 39 6.56 -8.67 2.62
CA VAL A 39 6.00 -7.53 1.90
C VAL A 39 5.04 -6.73 2.79
N CYS A 40 4.21 -7.40 3.59
CA CYS A 40 3.34 -6.74 4.57
C CYS A 40 3.76 -7.07 6.00
N ARG A 41 4.50 -6.16 6.64
CA ARG A 41 4.93 -6.35 8.05
C ARG A 41 3.77 -6.45 9.04
N CYS A 42 2.66 -5.74 8.83
CA CYS A 42 1.57 -5.72 9.81
C CYS A 42 0.77 -7.02 9.87
N GLU A 43 0.73 -7.77 8.77
CA GLU A 43 -0.05 -9.03 8.64
C GLU A 43 0.88 -10.20 8.30
N GLU A 44 2.19 -9.98 8.41
CA GLU A 44 3.25 -10.96 8.16
C GLU A 44 3.13 -11.68 6.80
N VAL A 45 2.70 -10.95 5.77
CA VAL A 45 2.52 -11.50 4.42
C VAL A 45 3.84 -11.45 3.66
N THR A 46 4.31 -12.62 3.24
CA THR A 46 5.52 -12.78 2.44
C THR A 46 5.27 -12.59 0.94
N LEU A 47 6.34 -12.46 0.16
CA LEU A 47 6.32 -12.43 -1.30
C LEU A 47 5.63 -13.67 -1.87
N GLY A 48 6.03 -14.87 -1.41
CA GLY A 48 5.49 -16.13 -1.90
C GLY A 48 3.97 -16.24 -1.71
N ARG A 49 3.41 -15.65 -0.65
CA ARG A 49 1.94 -15.60 -0.44
C ARG A 49 1.22 -14.70 -1.43
N ILE A 50 1.86 -13.62 -1.87
CA ILE A 50 1.29 -12.72 -2.90
C ILE A 50 1.32 -13.43 -4.25
N GLU A 51 2.43 -14.07 -4.60
CA GLU A 51 2.56 -14.83 -5.84
C GLU A 51 1.60 -16.03 -5.89
N GLU A 52 1.43 -16.75 -4.77
CA GLU A 52 0.45 -17.82 -4.67
C GLU A 52 -0.98 -17.30 -4.91
N ALA A 53 -1.33 -16.17 -4.30
CA ALA A 53 -2.63 -15.54 -4.53
C ALA A 53 -2.81 -15.13 -6.01
N ALA A 54 -1.77 -14.63 -6.67
CA ALA A 54 -1.79 -14.32 -8.09
C ALA A 54 -1.98 -15.58 -8.95
N ARG A 55 -1.26 -16.68 -8.66
CA ARG A 55 -1.45 -17.99 -9.32
C ARG A 55 -2.86 -18.55 -9.14
N ARG A 56 -3.55 -18.17 -8.06
CA ARG A 56 -4.96 -18.51 -7.80
C ARG A 56 -5.96 -17.59 -8.49
N GLY A 57 -5.50 -16.67 -9.34
CA GLY A 57 -6.34 -15.80 -10.16
C GLY A 57 -6.55 -14.39 -9.62
N ALA A 58 -5.83 -13.97 -8.57
CA ALA A 58 -5.88 -12.57 -8.17
C ALA A 58 -5.10 -11.69 -9.16
N ASP A 59 -5.81 -10.77 -9.80
CA ASP A 59 -5.30 -9.94 -10.89
C ASP A 59 -5.28 -8.43 -10.55
N ASP A 60 -5.64 -8.08 -9.31
CA ASP A 60 -5.57 -6.73 -8.77
C ASP A 60 -5.17 -6.73 -7.26
N VAL A 61 -4.76 -5.56 -6.76
CA VAL A 61 -4.31 -5.41 -5.36
C VAL A 61 -5.45 -5.62 -4.35
N ARG A 62 -6.71 -5.37 -4.73
CA ARG A 62 -7.87 -5.62 -3.86
C ARG A 62 -8.06 -7.12 -3.65
N SER A 63 -7.96 -7.91 -4.71
CA SER A 63 -8.01 -9.37 -4.68
C SER A 63 -6.87 -9.94 -3.85
N ILE A 64 -5.63 -9.45 -4.04
CA ILE A 64 -4.50 -9.81 -3.17
C ILE A 64 -4.80 -9.47 -1.71
N LYS A 65 -5.30 -8.27 -1.42
CA LYS A 65 -5.69 -7.85 -0.06
C LYS A 65 -6.71 -8.81 0.55
N LEU A 66 -7.74 -9.22 -0.19
CA LEU A 66 -8.77 -10.12 0.32
C LEU A 66 -8.25 -11.54 0.58
N LEU A 67 -7.37 -12.05 -0.29
CA LEU A 67 -6.83 -13.41 -0.16
C LEU A 67 -5.70 -13.54 0.85
N THR A 68 -4.89 -12.49 1.02
CA THR A 68 -3.65 -12.53 1.82
C THR A 68 -3.71 -11.69 3.08
N ARG A 69 -4.69 -10.79 3.20
CA ARG A 69 -4.76 -9.70 4.20
C ARG A 69 -3.70 -8.61 4.05
N ALA A 70 -2.85 -8.63 3.02
CA ALA A 70 -1.88 -7.56 2.79
C ALA A 70 -2.57 -6.19 2.73
N GLY A 71 -2.15 -5.28 3.62
CA GLY A 71 -2.73 -3.94 3.76
C GLY A 71 -3.97 -3.85 4.67
N MET A 72 -4.35 -4.92 5.37
CA MET A 72 -5.43 -4.89 6.38
C MET A 72 -4.96 -4.59 7.81
N GLY A 73 -3.65 -4.64 8.08
CA GLY A 73 -3.12 -4.39 9.42
C GLY A 73 -3.07 -2.93 9.83
N TRP A 74 -2.42 -2.62 10.96
CA TRP A 74 -2.41 -1.29 11.59
C TRP A 74 -2.08 -0.12 10.63
N CYS A 75 -1.16 -0.32 9.68
CA CYS A 75 -0.78 0.72 8.73
C CYS A 75 -1.79 0.95 7.59
N GLN A 76 -2.80 0.09 7.44
CA GLN A 76 -3.83 0.15 6.41
C GLN A 76 -3.25 0.32 4.99
N GLY A 77 -2.24 -0.49 4.67
CA GLY A 77 -1.59 -0.50 3.35
C GLY A 77 -0.61 0.64 3.09
N ARG A 78 -0.34 1.52 4.06
CA ARG A 78 0.60 2.65 3.89
C ARG A 78 1.98 2.21 3.43
N MET A 79 2.46 1.10 3.97
CA MET A 79 3.82 0.63 3.73
C MET A 79 3.89 -0.37 2.56
N CYS A 80 2.91 -1.25 2.43
CA CYS A 80 3.00 -2.40 1.52
C CYS A 80 2.24 -2.23 0.20
N ALA A 81 1.29 -1.29 0.08
CA ALA A 81 0.41 -1.26 -1.10
C ALA A 81 1.16 -1.04 -2.43
N GLU A 82 2.18 -0.17 -2.44
CA GLU A 82 3.00 0.07 -3.63
C GLU A 82 3.83 -1.17 -3.98
N ALA A 83 4.51 -1.76 -2.98
CA ALA A 83 5.31 -2.97 -3.17
C ALA A 83 4.45 -4.14 -3.69
N THR A 84 3.25 -4.33 -3.13
CA THR A 84 2.29 -5.34 -3.61
C THR A 84 1.88 -5.10 -5.06
N ALA A 85 1.66 -3.85 -5.46
CA ALA A 85 1.33 -3.51 -6.84
C ALA A 85 2.51 -3.78 -7.79
N CYS A 86 3.75 -3.46 -7.39
CA CYS A 86 4.94 -3.77 -8.17
C CYS A 86 5.16 -5.28 -8.33
N VAL A 87 5.06 -6.05 -7.24
CA VAL A 87 5.14 -7.51 -7.28
C VAL A 87 4.08 -8.09 -8.22
N LEU A 88 2.83 -7.64 -8.10
CA LEU A 88 1.76 -8.15 -8.96
C LEU A 88 1.95 -7.73 -10.43
N SER A 89 2.55 -6.56 -10.68
CA SER A 89 2.88 -6.12 -12.04
C SER A 89 3.92 -7.01 -12.69
N ASP A 90 4.92 -7.43 -11.91
CA ASP A 90 5.98 -8.34 -12.35
C ASP A 90 5.42 -9.75 -12.63
N VAL A 91 4.63 -10.29 -11.69
CA VAL A 91 4.01 -11.63 -11.83
C VAL A 91 3.05 -11.71 -13.02
N LEU A 92 2.30 -10.64 -13.31
CA LEU A 92 1.30 -10.62 -14.38
C LEU A 92 1.81 -10.02 -15.69
N ASP A 93 3.08 -9.61 -15.74
CA ASP A 93 3.71 -8.93 -16.88
C ASP A 93 2.87 -7.76 -17.44
N ARG A 94 2.27 -6.97 -16.55
CA ARG A 94 1.50 -5.77 -16.91
C ARG A 94 1.43 -4.76 -15.77
N PRO A 95 1.29 -3.45 -16.05
CA PRO A 95 1.19 -2.46 -14.99
C PRO A 95 -0.05 -2.68 -14.10
N ILE A 96 0.17 -2.79 -12.80
CA ILE A 96 -0.87 -2.77 -11.77
C ILE A 96 -0.72 -1.48 -10.96
N PRO A 97 -1.73 -0.59 -10.97
CA PRO A 97 -1.69 0.59 -10.11
C PRO A 97 -1.89 0.20 -8.65
N ALA A 98 -1.14 0.84 -7.75
CA ALA A 98 -1.46 0.79 -6.33
C ALA A 98 -2.85 1.41 -6.08
N PRO A 99 -3.69 0.80 -5.21
CA PRO A 99 -5.02 1.29 -4.99
C PRO A 99 -4.99 2.65 -4.27
N PRO A 100 -5.96 3.54 -4.56
CA PRO A 100 -6.07 4.79 -3.83
C PRO A 100 -6.30 4.49 -2.34
N GLN A 101 -5.42 5.02 -1.49
CA GLN A 101 -5.50 4.80 -0.05
C GLN A 101 -6.55 5.74 0.57
N HIS A 102 -7.82 5.31 0.58
CA HIS A 102 -8.88 6.01 1.29
C HIS A 102 -8.85 5.67 2.78
N ARG A 103 -8.45 6.64 3.60
CA ARG A 103 -8.30 6.49 5.06
C ARG A 103 -9.04 7.63 5.76
N PRO A 104 -10.33 7.46 6.08
CA PRO A 104 -11.10 8.46 6.81
C PRO A 104 -10.44 8.83 8.13
N ILE A 105 -9.89 7.83 8.82
CA ILE A 105 -9.11 7.99 10.04
C ILE A 105 -7.63 7.74 9.71
N ALA A 106 -6.78 8.73 9.97
CA ALA A 106 -5.37 8.70 9.54
C ALA A 106 -4.54 7.62 10.25
N GLN A 107 -4.90 7.29 11.49
CA GLN A 107 -4.34 6.22 12.31
C GLN A 107 -5.49 5.59 13.10
N PRO A 108 -5.42 4.31 13.47
CA PRO A 108 -6.46 3.72 14.31
C PRO A 108 -6.64 4.51 15.61
N ILE A 109 -7.89 4.84 15.92
CA ILE A 109 -8.32 5.46 17.18
C ILE A 109 -9.21 4.47 17.91
N ARG A 110 -9.39 4.62 19.23
CA ARG A 110 -10.32 3.76 19.96
C ARG A 110 -11.74 4.14 19.57
N LEU A 111 -12.63 3.15 19.61
CA LEU A 111 -14.05 3.40 19.37
C LEU A 111 -14.65 4.37 20.39
N ALA A 112 -14.15 4.35 21.64
CA ALA A 112 -14.54 5.31 22.68
C ALA A 112 -14.21 6.75 22.30
N ASP A 113 -12.97 7.01 21.82
CA ASP A 113 -12.55 8.35 21.40
C ASP A 113 -13.45 8.89 20.26
N LEU A 114 -13.88 8.01 19.33
CA LEU A 114 -14.80 8.38 18.27
C LEU A 114 -16.23 8.64 18.77
N ALA A 115 -16.71 7.84 19.73
CA ALA A 115 -18.04 7.98 20.31
C ALA A 115 -18.18 9.26 21.14
N GLU A 116 -17.11 9.68 21.80
CA GLU A 116 -17.06 10.88 22.63
C GLU A 116 -16.87 12.17 21.80
N GLY A 117 -16.62 12.06 20.48
CA GLY A 117 -16.56 13.19 19.56
C GLY A 117 -15.37 14.12 19.76
N THR A 118 -14.28 13.62 20.35
CA THR A 118 -13.06 14.38 20.65
C THR A 118 -12.12 14.52 19.45
#